data_AF-A0ABD1M620-F1
#
_entry.id   AF-A0ABD1M620-F1
#
_cell.length_a   1.000
_cell.length_b   1.000
_cell.length_c   1.000
_cell.angle_alpha   90.00
_cell.angle_beta   90.00
_cell.angle_gamma   90.00
#
_symmetry.space_group_name_H-M   'P 1'
#
loop_
_entity.id
_entity.type
_entity.pdbx_description
1 polymer ?
#
loop_
_entity_poly.entity_id
_entity_poly.type
_entity_poly.pdbx_seq_one_letter_code
_entity_poly.pdbx_strand_id
1 'polypeptide(L)'
;MTNSSMRKAANDDNAWKALYHKDFTLEQDSVTPTNGWKAYYAATRAIVNINTEFFNIVRDKSLPAMSHFWLNADYVKCIHASGELFSGIVGFN
;
A
#
# COMPACT_ATOMS: atom_id res chain seq x y z
N MET A 1 -15.69 9.25 -25.91
CA MET A 1 -15.22 7.91 -26.31
C MET A 1 -13.70 7.88 -26.20
N THR A 2 -13.13 6.97 -25.42
CA THR A 2 -11.67 6.77 -25.38
C THR A 2 -11.24 6.00 -26.62
N ASN A 3 -10.30 6.55 -27.40
CA ASN A 3 -9.79 5.94 -28.64
C ASN A 3 -9.18 4.54 -28.34
N SER A 4 -9.42 3.55 -29.21
CA SER A 4 -8.91 2.18 -29.06
C SER A 4 -7.39 2.13 -28.90
N SER A 5 -6.65 3.05 -29.53
CA SER A 5 -5.20 3.20 -29.37
C SER A 5 -4.80 3.60 -27.96
N MET A 6 -5.56 4.49 -27.32
CA MET A 6 -5.32 4.87 -25.91
C MET A 6 -5.59 3.70 -24.97
N ARG A 7 -6.64 2.91 -25.23
CA ARG A 7 -6.93 1.72 -24.42
C ARG A 7 -5.82 0.68 -24.53
N LYS A 8 -5.24 0.47 -25.72
CA LYS A 8 -4.09 -0.42 -25.91
C LYS A 8 -2.87 0.08 -25.15
N ALA A 9 -2.51 1.36 -25.30
CA ALA A 9 -1.37 1.95 -24.58
C ALA A 9 -1.53 1.86 -23.06
N ALA A 10 -2.74 2.10 -22.53
CA ALA A 10 -3.03 2.00 -21.10
C ALA A 10 -2.97 0.56 -20.53
N ASN A 11 -2.93 -0.46 -21.39
CA ASN A 11 -2.87 -1.86 -21.03
C ASN A 11 -1.55 -2.52 -21.48
N ASP A 12 -0.56 -1.73 -21.91
CA ASP A 12 0.78 -2.24 -22.20
C ASP A 12 1.51 -2.58 -20.90
N ASP A 13 1.70 -3.86 -20.66
CA ASP A 13 2.26 -4.38 -19.42
C ASP A 13 3.74 -4.01 -19.24
N ASN A 14 4.51 -3.87 -20.33
CA ASN A 14 5.91 -3.46 -20.25
C ASN A 14 6.03 -2.00 -19.82
N ALA A 15 5.09 -1.15 -20.25
CA ALA A 15 5.04 0.24 -19.79
C ALA A 15 4.77 0.33 -18.28
N TRP A 16 3.86 -0.51 -17.76
CA TRP A 16 3.60 -0.61 -16.32
C TRP A 16 4.81 -1.16 -15.54
N LYS A 17 5.52 -2.14 -16.10
CA LYS A 17 6.78 -2.64 -15.53
C LYS A 17 7.83 -1.53 -15.43
N ALA A 18 8.06 -0.79 -16.51
CA ALA A 18 9.03 0.29 -16.53
C ALA A 18 8.65 1.41 -15.53
N LEU A 19 7.37 1.75 -15.43
CA LEU A 19 6.89 2.71 -14.45
C LEU A 19 7.08 2.21 -13.01
N TYR A 20 6.84 0.93 -12.76
CA TYR A 20 7.07 0.30 -11.47
C TYR A 20 8.52 0.45 -11.01
N HIS A 21 9.50 0.05 -11.84
CA HIS A 21 10.91 0.15 -11.47
C HIS A 21 11.42 1.60 -11.36
N LYS A 22 10.71 2.55 -11.97
CA LYS A 22 11.02 3.98 -11.82
C LYS A 22 10.56 4.50 -10.46
N ASP A 23 9.36 4.11 -10.03
CA ASP A 23 8.71 4.68 -8.85
C ASP A 23 9.01 3.88 -7.56
N PHE A 24 9.43 2.62 -7.69
CA PHE A 24 9.71 1.70 -6.58
C PHE A 24 11.10 1.04 -6.73
N THR A 25 11.65 0.49 -5.64
CA THR A 25 13.03 -0.02 -5.59
C THR A 25 13.25 -1.28 -6.44
N LEU A 26 14.49 -1.48 -6.89
CA LEU A 26 14.93 -2.61 -7.73
C LEU A 26 15.01 -3.96 -6.99
N GLU A 27 14.76 -4.00 -5.68
CA GLU A 27 14.81 -5.24 -4.88
C GLU A 27 13.79 -6.28 -5.34
N GLN A 28 12.83 -5.89 -6.20
CA GLN A 28 11.79 -6.73 -6.74
C GLN A 28 11.96 -7.04 -8.24
N ASP A 29 13.16 -6.91 -8.79
CA ASP A 29 13.44 -7.22 -10.21
C ASP A 29 13.15 -8.67 -10.61
N SER A 30 13.18 -9.59 -9.65
CA SER A 30 12.84 -11.00 -9.87
C SER A 30 11.33 -11.31 -9.81
N VAL A 31 10.48 -10.32 -9.52
CA VAL A 31 9.03 -10.55 -9.39
C VAL A 31 8.40 -10.74 -10.76
N THR A 32 7.56 -11.76 -10.87
CA THR A 32 6.68 -11.98 -12.02
C THR A 32 5.23 -11.93 -11.55
N PRO A 33 4.52 -10.79 -11.69
CA PRO A 33 3.17 -10.64 -11.16
C PRO A 33 2.16 -11.53 -11.89
N THR A 34 1.37 -12.31 -11.15
CA THR A 34 0.35 -13.22 -11.72
C THR A 34 -0.79 -12.49 -12.45
N ASN A 35 -1.08 -11.24 -12.06
CA ASN A 35 -2.14 -10.41 -12.65
C ASN A 35 -1.58 -9.26 -13.50
N GLY A 36 -0.32 -9.34 -13.94
CA GLY A 36 0.37 -8.31 -14.72
C GLY A 36 0.88 -7.14 -13.87
N TRP A 37 1.77 -6.36 -14.48
CA TRP A 37 2.44 -5.23 -13.85
C TRP A 37 1.51 -4.07 -13.52
N LYS A 38 0.44 -3.88 -14.29
CA LYS A 38 -0.56 -2.86 -13.98
C LYS A 38 -1.23 -3.07 -12.62
N ALA A 39 -1.67 -4.31 -12.36
CA ALA A 39 -2.31 -4.66 -11.09
C ALA A 39 -1.30 -4.60 -9.93
N TYR A 40 -0.08 -5.08 -10.17
CA TYR A 40 1.00 -5.04 -9.19
C TYR A 40 1.36 -3.61 -8.79
N TYR A 41 1.58 -2.73 -9.77
CA TYR A 41 1.82 -1.31 -9.56
C TYR A 41 0.71 -0.64 -8.76
N ALA A 42 -0.56 -0.89 -9.12
CA ALA A 42 -1.69 -0.31 -8.41
C ALA A 42 -1.74 -0.77 -6.94
N ALA A 43 -1.51 -2.05 -6.67
CA ALA A 43 -1.47 -2.60 -5.33
C ALA A 43 -0.30 -2.03 -4.50
N THR A 44 0.92 -2.02 -5.05
CA THR A 44 2.09 -1.46 -4.39
C THR A 44 1.90 0.02 -4.07
N ARG A 45 1.40 0.81 -5.02
CA ARG A 45 1.11 2.23 -4.81
C ARG A 45 0.07 2.45 -3.72
N ALA A 46 -0.99 1.63 -3.68
CA ALA A 46 -1.99 1.70 -2.62
C ALA A 46 -1.36 1.43 -1.23
N ILE A 47 -0.52 0.40 -1.11
CA ILE A 47 0.19 0.08 0.13
C ILE A 47 1.12 1.22 0.57
N VAL A 48 1.92 1.78 -0.35
CA VAL A 48 2.84 2.89 -0.04
C VAL A 48 2.08 4.14 0.41
N ASN A 49 0.96 4.45 -0.23
CA ASN A 49 0.10 5.57 0.15
C ASN A 49 -0.49 5.37 1.56
N ILE A 50 -1.03 4.17 1.83
CA ILE A 50 -1.57 3.80 3.15
C ILE A 50 -0.48 3.88 4.23
N ASN A 51 0.72 3.38 3.97
CA ASN A 51 1.85 3.51 4.91
C ASN A 51 2.21 4.97 5.20
N THR A 52 2.16 5.83 4.17
CA THR A 52 2.41 7.27 4.35
C THR A 52 1.35 7.89 5.26
N GLU A 53 0.08 7.53 5.07
CA GLU A 53 -1.04 7.98 5.90
C GLU A 53 -0.90 7.51 7.35
N PHE A 54 -0.51 6.26 7.58
CA PHE A 54 -0.19 5.74 8.92
C PHE A 54 0.82 6.64 9.65
N PHE A 55 1.94 6.97 9.01
CA PHE A 55 2.96 7.82 9.62
C PHE A 55 2.47 9.25 9.85
N ASN A 56 1.62 9.78 8.95
CA ASN A 56 0.99 11.08 9.16
C ASN A 56 0.10 11.07 10.41
N ILE A 57 -0.74 10.04 10.59
CA ILE A 57 -1.60 9.88 11.78
C ILE A 57 -0.77 9.81 13.06
N VAL A 58 0.33 9.04 13.05
CA VAL A 58 1.27 8.94 14.19
C VAL A 58 1.88 10.30 14.51
N ARG A 59 2.38 11.02 13.49
CA ARG A 59 2.96 12.36 13.66
C ARG A 59 1.95 13.34 14.25
N ASP A 60 0.71 13.31 13.76
CA ASP A 60 -0.35 14.23 14.13
C ASP A 60 -1.03 13.81 15.45
N LYS A 61 -0.64 12.65 16.02
CA LYS A 61 -1.18 12.07 17.27
C LYS A 61 -2.70 11.93 17.28
N SER A 62 -3.30 11.66 16.11
CA SER A 62 -4.76 11.57 15.98
C SER A 62 -5.28 10.18 16.34
N LEU A 63 -5.74 10.02 17.58
CA LEU A 63 -6.38 8.78 18.03
C LEU A 63 -7.62 8.40 17.21
N PRO A 64 -8.53 9.33 16.85
CA PRO A 64 -9.70 8.98 16.03
C PRO A 64 -9.32 8.51 14.63
N ALA A 65 -8.33 9.15 13.99
CA ALA A 65 -7.87 8.69 12.68
C ALA A 65 -7.20 7.31 12.78
N MET A 66 -6.41 7.08 13.83
CA MET A 66 -5.80 5.78 14.08
C MET A 66 -6.85 4.68 14.28
N SER A 67 -7.93 4.95 15.02
CA SER A 67 -9.00 3.96 15.22
C SER A 67 -9.73 3.58 13.92
N HIS A 68 -9.85 4.51 12.97
CA HIS A 68 -10.43 4.20 11.65
C HIS A 68 -9.45 3.53 10.69
N PHE A 69 -8.14 3.71 10.94
CA PHE A 69 -7.08 3.21 10.06
C PHE A 69 -6.75 1.74 10.30
N TRP A 70 -6.78 1.29 11.56
CA TRP A 70 -6.65 -0.13 11.85
C TRP A 70 -7.87 -0.88 11.30
N LEU A 71 -7.61 -1.94 10.54
CA LEU A 71 -8.64 -2.91 10.17
C LEU A 71 -9.41 -3.33 11.43
N ASN A 72 -10.67 -3.72 11.27
CA ASN A 72 -11.39 -4.57 12.23
C ASN A 72 -10.70 -5.95 12.28
N ALA A 73 -9.45 -5.96 12.70
CA ALA A 73 -8.65 -7.13 12.92
C ALA A 73 -8.96 -7.57 14.35
N ASP A 74 -9.29 -8.85 14.49
CA ASP A 74 -9.55 -9.45 15.80
C ASP A 74 -8.39 -9.25 16.77
N TYR A 75 -7.17 -9.00 16.25
CA TYR A 75 -5.99 -8.80 17.05
C TYR A 75 -4.90 -8.01 16.32
N VAL A 76 -4.41 -6.96 16.95
CA VAL A 76 -3.31 -6.12 16.47
C VAL A 76 -2.15 -6.17 17.45
N LYS A 77 -0.92 -6.15 16.91
CA LYS A 77 0.33 -5.97 17.65
C LYS A 77 1.06 -4.74 17.14
N CYS A 78 1.52 -3.89 18.06
CA CYS A 78 2.41 -2.77 17.81
C CYS A 78 3.68 -2.97 18.62
N ILE A 79 4.84 -2.98 17.96
CA ILE A 79 6.15 -3.06 18.61
C ILE A 79 6.80 -1.70 18.46
N HIS A 80 7.01 -1.01 19.58
CA HIS A 80 7.70 0.27 19.60
C HIS A 80 9.20 0.07 19.39
N ALA A 81 9.91 1.11 18.94
CA ALA A 81 11.37 1.06 18.74
C ALA A 81 12.15 0.75 20.03
N SER A 82 11.56 0.98 21.20
CA SER A 82 12.10 0.57 22.51
C SER A 82 12.08 -0.95 22.73
N GLY A 83 11.37 -1.70 21.89
CA GLY A 83 11.07 -3.13 22.08
C GLY A 83 9.78 -3.39 22.87
N GLU A 84 9.08 -2.35 23.32
CA GLU A 84 7.78 -2.51 23.99
C GLU A 84 6.73 -3.05 23.04
N LEU A 85 6.01 -4.08 23.48
CA LEU A 85 4.93 -4.72 22.73
C LEU A 85 3.58 -4.28 23.31
N PHE A 86 2.77 -3.66 22.47
CA PHE A 86 1.36 -3.39 22.72
C PHE A 86 0.52 -4.33 21.89
N SER A 87 -0.51 -4.93 22.48
CA SER A 87 -1.46 -5.74 21.74
C SER A 87 -2.87 -5.53 22.24
N GLY A 88 -3.85 -5.62 21.33
CA GLY A 88 -5.25 -5.44 21.67
C GLY A 88 -6.18 -5.90 20.57
N ILE A 89 -7.44 -6.10 20.95
CA ILE A 89 -8.55 -6.30 20.04
C ILE A 89 -9.07 -4.90 19.69
N VAL A 90 -9.32 -4.61 18.41
CA VAL A 90 -9.98 -3.36 18.02
C VAL A 90 -11.46 -3.46 18.41
N GLY A 91 -11.79 -3.05 19.64
CA GLY A 91 -13.16 -3.04 20.16
C GLY A 91 -13.85 -1.71 19.84
N PHE A 92 -14.95 -1.77 19.08
CA PHE A 92 -15.89 -0.67 18.96
C PHE A 92 -16.54 -0.39 20.35
N ASN A 93 -16.43 0.84 20.82
CA ASN A 93 -17.40 1.43 21.76
C ASN A 93 -18.28 2.41 20.99
#